data_AF-H5TRQ3-F1
#
_entry.id   AF-H5TRQ3-F1
#
_cell.length_a   1.000
_cell.length_b   1.000
_cell.length_c   1.000
_cell.angle_alpha   90.00
_cell.angle_beta   90.00
_cell.angle_gamma   90.00
#
_symmetry.space_group_name_H-M   'P 1'
#
loop_
_entity.id
_entity.type
_entity.pdbx_description
1 polymer ?
#
loop_
_entity_poly.entity_id
_entity_poly.type
_entity_poly.pdbx_seq_one_letter_code
_entity_poly.pdbx_strand_id
1 'polypeptide(L)'
;MRPPKADRYAHQVCKAENEPGGPKRCSADVRQRLHTVSEAADEQTNHNAALTIEDESLARRIELLELVKASVEGGLTAEQQQRHAEIVADYDTDQHEDQHEGGWELQVIAARADVDQAWADAESLGAEKFVRLPEYATTEEQIADWMAAREQAFSRYEQAVLRVGAILGEEADRRAAERINDVEPDNFLKQSDLNKLHRAALEARREQRRGGSAAAAQEAVNAYNAAADRYNSQPRQVTAVGRMRARVYREVIGGVRELGGARPAIGGRPGKEVLDEINTVADDMPAEWVQATNRNATPMTLSRRKNIRGSYDLFANKITTGGGLPTAYHEYAHALEIDNPAIHVAANEFLRRRTTNADGTREQERPYGKRGSGEKIRADGFVDGYIGKSYSGASTEVFSVGTEAVFTGKYGGLVGDGNHKADLEHRNLILGLYATAPGRAD
;
A
#
# COMPACT_ATOMS: atom_id res chain seq x y z
N MET A 1 -17.21 43.95 6.76
CA MET A 1 -16.13 43.74 5.78
C MET A 1 -15.81 45.06 5.11
N ARG A 2 -14.53 45.46 5.02
CA ARG A 2 -14.11 46.68 4.28
C ARG A 2 -14.01 46.32 2.78
N PRO A 3 -14.50 47.15 1.86
CA PRO A 3 -14.37 46.89 0.42
C PRO A 3 -12.89 46.91 -0.02
N PRO A 4 -12.55 46.23 -1.13
CA PRO A 4 -11.19 46.21 -1.69
C PRO A 4 -10.65 47.64 -1.93
N LYS A 5 -9.33 47.81 -1.90
CA LYS A 5 -8.70 49.13 -2.10
C LYS A 5 -8.98 49.74 -3.49
N ALA A 6 -9.24 48.92 -4.51
CA ALA A 6 -9.54 49.37 -5.87
C ALA A 6 -10.90 50.09 -6.00
N ASP A 7 -11.94 49.61 -5.29
CA ASP A 7 -13.27 50.24 -5.27
C ASP A 7 -13.22 51.70 -4.76
N ARG A 8 -12.26 52.02 -3.89
CA ARG A 8 -12.09 53.38 -3.37
C ARG A 8 -11.61 54.38 -4.41
N TYR A 9 -10.85 53.93 -5.42
CA TYR A 9 -10.38 54.81 -6.49
C TYR A 9 -11.47 55.08 -7.53
N ALA A 10 -12.27 54.07 -7.90
CA ALA A 10 -13.40 54.25 -8.80
C ALA A 10 -14.47 55.20 -8.21
N HIS A 11 -14.74 55.09 -6.90
CA HIS A 11 -15.67 55.98 -6.20
C HIS A 11 -15.17 57.43 -6.04
N GLN A 12 -13.87 57.68 -6.11
CA GLN A 12 -13.33 59.05 -6.08
C GLN A 12 -13.46 59.77 -7.43
N VAL A 13 -13.60 59.05 -8.54
CA VAL A 13 -13.61 59.63 -9.90
C VAL A 13 -15.03 59.85 -10.44
N CYS A 14 -16.01 59.03 -10.04
CA CYS A 14 -17.40 59.18 -10.48
C CYS A 14 -18.38 59.12 -9.29
N LYS A 15 -19.06 60.25 -8.99
CA LYS A 15 -20.12 60.35 -7.97
C LYS A 15 -21.47 59.79 -8.46
N ALA A 16 -22.33 59.36 -7.53
CA ALA A 16 -23.68 58.86 -7.81
C ALA A 16 -24.61 59.94 -8.40
N GLU A 17 -25.67 59.53 -9.11
CA GLU A 17 -26.56 60.41 -9.89
C GLU A 17 -27.25 61.53 -9.10
N ASN A 18 -27.25 61.45 -7.77
CA ASN A 18 -28.04 62.32 -6.90
C ASN A 18 -27.18 63.27 -6.03
N GLU A 19 -25.87 63.37 -6.25
CA GLU A 19 -24.99 64.27 -5.47
C GLU A 19 -24.87 65.67 -6.12
N PRO A 20 -25.25 66.77 -5.43
CA PRO A 20 -25.12 68.12 -5.97
C PRO A 20 -23.66 68.61 -5.96
N GLY A 21 -23.14 69.08 -7.10
CA GLY A 21 -21.97 69.99 -7.17
C GLY A 21 -20.57 69.38 -7.36
N GLY A 22 -20.35 68.49 -8.34
CA GLY A 22 -19.00 67.99 -8.69
C GLY A 22 -18.82 67.68 -10.19
N PRO A 23 -17.57 67.54 -10.70
CA PRO A 23 -17.24 67.64 -12.12
C PRO A 23 -17.81 66.51 -12.99
N LYS A 24 -17.92 66.82 -14.29
CA LYS A 24 -18.52 66.09 -15.42
C LYS A 24 -18.86 64.60 -15.16
N ARG A 25 -20.17 64.34 -15.26
CA ARG A 25 -20.82 63.02 -15.30
C ARG A 25 -20.02 62.03 -16.17
N CYS A 26 -19.52 60.95 -15.58
CA CYS A 26 -19.03 59.81 -16.34
C CYS A 26 -20.24 59.17 -17.04
N SER A 27 -20.21 59.10 -18.38
CA SER A 27 -21.20 58.32 -19.12
C SER A 27 -21.13 56.85 -18.69
N ALA A 28 -22.19 56.07 -18.95
CA ALA A 28 -22.17 54.63 -18.70
C ALA A 28 -20.95 53.95 -19.35
N ASP A 29 -20.58 54.41 -20.55
CA ASP A 29 -19.38 53.96 -21.27
C ASP A 29 -18.07 54.24 -20.50
N VAL A 30 -17.94 55.41 -19.86
CA VAL A 30 -16.76 55.72 -19.04
C VAL A 30 -16.69 54.85 -17.77
N ARG A 31 -17.84 54.55 -17.14
CA ARG A 31 -17.86 53.64 -15.97
C ARG A 31 -17.48 52.22 -16.36
N GLN A 32 -17.99 51.75 -17.51
CA GLN A 32 -17.66 50.42 -18.01
C GLN A 32 -16.18 50.30 -18.36
N ARG A 33 -15.59 51.32 -18.99
CA ARG A 33 -14.14 51.36 -19.26
C ARG A 33 -13.32 51.40 -17.97
N LEU A 34 -13.73 52.14 -16.95
CA LEU A 34 -13.05 52.15 -15.65
C LEU A 34 -13.14 50.79 -14.94
N HIS A 35 -14.27 50.09 -15.04
CA HIS A 35 -14.41 48.72 -14.53
C HIS A 35 -13.45 47.76 -15.23
N THR A 36 -13.43 47.77 -16.56
CA THR A 36 -12.53 46.92 -17.36
C THR A 36 -11.05 47.21 -17.05
N VAL A 37 -10.67 48.48 -16.85
CA VAL A 37 -9.30 48.84 -16.46
C VAL A 37 -8.99 48.36 -15.04
N SER A 38 -9.95 48.38 -14.12
CA SER A 38 -9.76 47.85 -12.76
C SER A 38 -9.57 46.33 -12.78
N GLU A 39 -10.41 45.61 -13.53
CA GLU A 39 -10.29 44.15 -13.68
C GLU A 39 -8.93 43.76 -14.28
N ALA A 40 -8.50 44.46 -15.33
CA ALA A 40 -7.19 44.23 -15.94
C ALA A 40 -6.02 44.56 -14.99
N ALA A 41 -6.18 45.57 -14.12
CA ALA A 41 -5.16 45.92 -13.13
C ALA A 41 -5.08 44.88 -11.99
N ASP A 42 -6.21 44.33 -11.56
CA ASP A 42 -6.25 43.25 -10.58
C ASP A 42 -5.68 41.95 -11.17
N GLU A 43 -5.99 41.64 -12.43
CA GLU A 43 -5.42 40.50 -13.17
C GLU A 43 -3.89 40.64 -13.32
N GLN A 44 -3.40 41.82 -13.67
CA GLN A 44 -1.96 42.09 -13.76
C GLN A 44 -1.27 42.04 -12.38
N THR A 45 -1.94 42.48 -11.31
CA THR A 45 -1.40 42.41 -9.95
C THR A 45 -1.29 40.96 -9.48
N ASN A 46 -2.28 40.13 -9.77
CA ASN A 46 -2.26 38.70 -9.47
C ASN A 46 -1.20 37.98 -10.32
N HIS A 47 -1.05 38.34 -11.59
CA HIS A 47 0.00 37.81 -12.46
C HIS A 47 1.40 38.19 -11.98
N ASN A 48 1.60 39.44 -11.57
CA ASN A 48 2.87 39.89 -11.00
C ASN A 48 3.17 39.23 -9.65
N ALA A 49 2.14 38.98 -8.81
CA ALA A 49 2.30 38.26 -7.56
C ALA A 49 2.71 36.79 -7.78
N ALA A 50 2.12 36.12 -8.78
CA ALA A 50 2.50 34.78 -9.20
C ALA A 50 3.95 34.72 -9.71
N LEU A 51 4.38 35.72 -10.50
CA LEU A 51 5.77 35.81 -10.98
C LEU A 51 6.79 36.00 -9.83
N THR A 52 6.46 36.76 -8.79
CA THR A 52 7.33 36.88 -7.59
C THR A 52 7.44 35.58 -6.79
N ILE A 53 6.39 34.74 -6.76
CA ILE A 53 6.41 33.43 -6.10
C ILE A 53 7.30 32.46 -6.88
N GLU A 54 7.27 32.52 -8.22
CA GLU A 54 8.18 31.74 -9.07
C GLU A 54 9.65 32.14 -8.90
N ASP A 55 9.96 33.44 -8.73
CA ASP A 55 11.32 33.93 -8.51
C ASP A 55 11.90 33.52 -7.14
N GLU A 56 11.10 33.53 -6.07
CA GLU A 56 11.54 33.05 -4.74
C GLU A 56 11.73 31.52 -4.73
N SER A 57 10.87 30.77 -5.43
CA SER A 57 11.00 29.32 -5.62
C SER A 57 12.25 28.97 -6.44
N LEU A 58 12.55 29.73 -7.50
CA LEU A 58 13.73 29.54 -8.33
C LEU A 58 15.02 29.86 -7.56
N ALA A 59 15.05 30.95 -6.79
CA ALA A 59 16.19 31.31 -5.95
C ALA A 59 16.49 30.22 -4.89
N ARG A 60 15.46 29.69 -4.21
CA ARG A 60 15.59 28.55 -3.28
C ARG A 60 16.09 27.28 -3.98
N ARG A 61 15.61 26.99 -5.19
CA ARG A 61 16.09 25.85 -5.99
C ARG A 61 17.55 25.98 -6.40
N ILE A 62 18.00 27.18 -6.76
CA ILE A 62 19.41 27.46 -7.07
C ILE A 62 20.27 27.27 -5.80
N GLU A 63 19.84 27.80 -4.65
CA GLU A 63 20.53 27.61 -3.35
C GLU A 63 20.64 26.12 -2.99
N LEU A 64 19.57 25.34 -3.19
CA LEU A 64 19.57 23.89 -2.95
C LEU A 64 20.56 23.15 -3.87
N LEU A 65 20.59 23.51 -5.16
CA LEU A 65 21.51 22.92 -6.13
C LEU A 65 22.98 23.24 -5.81
N GLU A 66 23.27 24.44 -5.33
CA GLU A 66 24.62 24.83 -4.88
C GLU A 66 25.04 24.06 -3.61
N LEU A 67 24.12 23.85 -2.66
CA LEU A 67 24.37 23.05 -1.46
C LEU A 67 24.58 21.56 -1.79
N VAL A 68 23.76 20.98 -2.69
CA VAL A 68 23.93 19.60 -3.16
C VAL A 68 25.27 19.44 -3.88
N LYS A 69 25.64 20.39 -4.75
CA LYS A 69 26.94 20.40 -5.41
C LYS A 69 28.09 20.44 -4.39
N ALA A 70 28.04 21.34 -3.41
CA ALA A 70 29.06 21.44 -2.35
C ALA A 70 29.13 20.18 -1.47
N SER A 71 27.99 19.49 -1.26
CA SER A 71 27.92 18.20 -0.56
C SER A 71 28.64 17.10 -1.31
N VAL A 72 28.41 17.00 -2.62
CA VAL A 72 29.04 16.00 -3.50
C VAL A 72 30.55 16.24 -3.61
N GLU A 73 30.97 17.51 -3.59
CA GLU A 73 32.38 17.90 -3.63
C GLU A 73 33.09 17.79 -2.25
N GLY A 74 32.39 17.34 -1.20
CA GLY A 74 32.95 17.11 0.14
C GLY A 74 33.32 18.37 0.92
N GLY A 75 32.73 19.52 0.55
CA GLY A 75 33.14 20.85 1.03
C GLY A 75 32.19 21.55 2.00
N LEU A 76 31.14 20.88 2.51
CA LEU A 76 30.18 21.55 3.39
C LEU A 76 30.79 21.88 4.76
N THR A 77 30.71 23.15 5.15
CA THR A 77 30.92 23.58 6.54
C THR A 77 29.77 23.08 7.44
N ALA A 78 29.99 23.02 8.75
CA ALA A 78 28.96 22.60 9.72
C ALA A 78 27.69 23.48 9.65
N GLU A 79 27.85 24.78 9.37
CA GLU A 79 26.74 25.71 9.18
C GLU A 79 25.94 25.40 7.91
N GLN A 80 26.61 25.05 6.81
CA GLN A 80 25.95 24.62 5.57
C GLN A 80 25.27 23.26 5.71
N GLN A 81 25.81 22.34 6.51
CA GLN A 81 25.16 21.06 6.81
C GLN A 81 23.86 21.27 7.61
N GLN A 82 23.88 22.16 8.61
CA GLN A 82 22.69 22.50 9.38
C GLN A 82 21.66 23.22 8.50
N ARG A 83 22.08 24.20 7.70
CA ARG A 83 21.23 24.91 6.73
C ARG A 83 20.59 23.95 5.71
N HIS A 84 21.36 23.00 5.19
CA HIS A 84 20.86 21.96 4.29
C HIS A 84 19.81 21.07 4.98
N ALA A 85 20.04 20.67 6.24
CA ALA A 85 19.06 19.89 6.99
C ALA A 85 17.75 20.68 7.26
N GLU A 86 17.85 21.97 7.56
CA GLU A 86 16.70 22.87 7.76
C GLU A 86 15.92 23.06 6.45
N ILE A 87 16.60 23.29 5.32
CA ILE A 87 15.95 23.45 4.01
C ILE A 87 15.30 22.13 3.58
N VAL A 88 15.95 20.98 3.76
CA VAL A 88 15.37 19.67 3.43
C VAL A 88 14.13 19.40 4.29
N ALA A 89 14.15 19.74 5.58
CA ALA A 89 12.99 19.57 6.46
C ALA A 89 11.81 20.48 6.10
N ASP A 90 12.08 21.72 5.66
CA ASP A 90 11.08 22.69 5.20
C ASP A 90 10.49 22.29 3.82
N TYR A 91 11.34 21.77 2.93
CA TYR A 91 10.96 21.32 1.59
C TYR A 91 10.10 20.05 1.63
N ASP A 92 10.30 19.17 2.61
CA ASP A 92 9.50 17.95 2.81
C ASP A 92 8.08 18.26 3.32
N THR A 93 7.86 19.42 3.96
CA THR A 93 6.53 19.81 4.48
C THR A 93 5.70 20.61 3.48
N ASP A 94 6.30 21.46 2.65
CA ASP A 94 5.57 22.35 1.72
C ASP A 94 5.26 21.70 0.35
N GLN A 95 5.97 20.64 -0.07
CA GLN A 95 5.70 19.97 -1.36
C GLN A 95 4.46 19.06 -1.33
N HIS A 96 3.89 18.76 -0.15
CA HIS A 96 2.75 17.85 -0.06
C HIS A 96 1.39 18.51 -0.42
N GLU A 97 1.24 19.84 -0.36
CA GLU A 97 -0.06 20.45 -0.70
C GLU A 97 -0.20 20.79 -2.20
N ASP A 98 0.89 21.14 -2.90
CA ASP A 98 0.80 21.65 -4.29
C ASP A 98 1.27 20.66 -5.39
N GLN A 99 1.84 19.50 -5.06
CA GLN A 99 2.23 18.49 -6.07
C GLN A 99 1.11 17.52 -6.48
N HIS A 100 -0.10 17.67 -5.92
CA HIS A 100 -1.24 16.80 -6.21
C HIS A 100 -2.07 17.22 -7.43
N GLU A 101 -1.57 18.11 -8.29
CA GLU A 101 -2.25 18.37 -9.57
C GLU A 101 -2.25 17.13 -10.50
N GLY A 102 -1.34 16.17 -10.26
CA GLY A 102 -1.42 14.84 -10.85
C GLY A 102 -2.13 13.85 -9.93
N GLY A 103 -3.25 13.28 -10.38
CA GLY A 103 -3.91 12.15 -9.71
C GLY A 103 -2.93 11.00 -9.41
N TRP A 104 -3.29 10.12 -8.48
CA TRP A 104 -2.44 9.01 -8.02
C TRP A 104 -1.91 8.14 -9.19
N GLU A 105 -2.63 8.05 -10.31
CA GLU A 105 -2.18 7.35 -11.52
C GLU A 105 -0.88 7.94 -12.10
N LEU A 106 -0.76 9.28 -12.15
CA LEU A 106 0.44 9.95 -12.65
C LEU A 106 1.64 9.73 -11.71
N GLN A 107 1.39 9.71 -10.39
CA GLN A 107 2.42 9.42 -9.39
C GLN A 107 2.93 7.98 -9.53
N VAL A 108 2.03 7.01 -9.78
CA VAL A 108 2.41 5.62 -10.06
C VAL A 108 3.24 5.50 -11.34
N ILE A 109 2.85 6.20 -12.42
CA ILE A 109 3.61 6.21 -13.68
C ILE A 109 5.03 6.75 -13.45
N ALA A 110 5.17 7.86 -12.71
CA ALA A 110 6.48 8.43 -12.40
C ALA A 110 7.33 7.48 -11.55
N ALA A 111 6.75 6.93 -10.47
CA ALA A 111 7.46 6.01 -9.58
C ALA A 111 7.81 4.66 -10.25
N ARG A 112 7.07 4.23 -11.27
CA ARG A 112 7.37 3.00 -12.02
C ARG A 112 8.68 3.09 -12.80
N ALA A 113 9.06 4.26 -13.30
CA ALA A 113 10.33 4.43 -14.00
C ALA A 113 11.53 4.08 -13.09
N ASP A 114 11.46 4.41 -11.81
CA ASP A 114 12.47 4.02 -10.82
C ASP A 114 12.52 2.51 -10.63
N VAL A 115 11.36 1.85 -10.63
CA VAL A 115 11.28 0.39 -10.48
C VAL A 115 11.91 -0.31 -11.67
N ASP A 116 11.60 0.13 -12.88
CA ASP A 116 12.13 -0.45 -14.11
C ASP A 116 13.66 -0.31 -14.16
N GLN A 117 14.20 0.87 -13.80
CA GLN A 117 15.64 1.09 -13.71
C GLN A 117 16.29 0.24 -12.61
N ALA A 118 15.71 0.20 -11.41
CA ALA A 118 16.25 -0.58 -10.30
C ALA A 118 16.20 -2.09 -10.60
N TRP A 119 15.19 -2.56 -11.33
CA TRP A 119 15.12 -3.95 -11.80
C TRP A 119 16.21 -4.25 -12.82
N ALA A 120 16.43 -3.38 -13.81
CA ALA A 120 17.49 -3.55 -14.79
C ALA A 120 18.88 -3.65 -14.13
N ASP A 121 19.13 -2.83 -13.10
CA ASP A 121 20.35 -2.91 -12.29
C ASP A 121 20.47 -4.28 -11.58
N ALA A 122 19.39 -4.73 -10.93
CA ALA A 122 19.36 -6.01 -10.22
C ALA A 122 19.55 -7.20 -11.16
N GLU A 123 18.92 -7.17 -12.33
CA GLU A 123 19.02 -8.19 -13.37
C GLU A 123 20.44 -8.29 -13.91
N SER A 124 21.10 -7.15 -14.16
CA SER A 124 22.50 -7.10 -14.59
C SER A 124 23.49 -7.73 -13.58
N LEU A 125 23.07 -7.85 -12.32
CA LEU A 125 23.83 -8.45 -11.22
C LEU A 125 23.34 -9.86 -10.84
N GLY A 126 22.63 -10.54 -11.73
CA GLY A 126 22.24 -11.94 -11.54
C GLY A 126 21.08 -12.09 -10.55
N ALA A 127 19.96 -11.41 -10.84
CA ALA A 127 18.68 -11.65 -10.17
C ALA A 127 18.12 -13.06 -10.40
N GLU A 128 18.66 -13.82 -11.36
CA GLU A 128 18.26 -15.19 -11.61
C GLU A 128 18.52 -16.12 -10.42
N LYS A 129 17.63 -17.13 -10.28
CA LYS A 129 17.55 -18.08 -9.17
C LYS A 129 18.86 -18.85 -8.90
N PHE A 130 19.67 -19.05 -9.93
CA PHE A 130 20.96 -19.72 -9.83
C PHE A 130 22.05 -18.72 -10.11
N VAL A 131 22.46 -18.03 -9.04
CA VAL A 131 23.58 -17.10 -9.08
C VAL A 131 24.84 -17.84 -9.54
N ARG A 132 25.33 -17.47 -10.71
CA ARG A 132 26.72 -17.75 -11.10
C ARG A 132 27.53 -16.53 -10.74
N LEU A 133 28.64 -16.74 -10.02
CA LEU A 133 29.64 -15.69 -9.87
C LEU A 133 30.05 -15.22 -11.27
N PRO A 134 30.18 -13.89 -11.48
CA PRO A 134 30.59 -13.39 -12.78
C PRO A 134 32.01 -13.87 -13.08
N GLU A 135 32.30 -14.14 -14.36
CA GLU A 135 33.59 -14.70 -14.79
C GLU A 135 34.78 -13.80 -14.41
N TYR A 136 34.56 -12.51 -14.20
CA TYR A 136 35.59 -11.55 -13.79
C TYR A 136 35.90 -11.57 -12.28
N ALA A 137 35.01 -12.10 -11.43
CA ALA A 137 35.21 -12.13 -9.98
C ALA A 137 36.06 -13.34 -9.57
N THR A 138 37.37 -13.22 -9.78
CA THR A 138 38.35 -14.30 -9.56
C THR A 138 39.04 -14.23 -8.21
N THR A 139 38.92 -13.10 -7.51
CA THR A 139 39.52 -12.85 -6.19
C THR A 139 38.44 -12.67 -5.13
N GLU A 140 38.79 -12.90 -3.85
CA GLU A 140 37.85 -12.70 -2.73
C GLU A 140 37.32 -11.26 -2.66
N GLU A 141 38.16 -10.27 -2.94
CA GLU A 141 37.79 -8.85 -2.99
C GLU A 141 36.76 -8.58 -4.09
N GLN A 142 37.00 -9.05 -5.31
CA GLN A 142 36.04 -8.89 -6.42
C GLN A 142 34.71 -9.59 -6.16
N ILE A 143 34.73 -10.75 -5.48
CA ILE A 143 33.51 -11.46 -5.08
C ILE A 143 32.76 -10.63 -4.03
N ALA A 144 33.45 -10.08 -3.03
CA ALA A 144 32.85 -9.24 -2.01
C ALA A 144 32.23 -7.96 -2.59
N ASP A 145 32.94 -7.27 -3.49
CA ASP A 145 32.44 -6.07 -4.17
C ASP A 145 31.19 -6.36 -5.01
N TRP A 146 31.21 -7.46 -5.76
CA TRP A 146 30.07 -7.88 -6.56
C TRP A 146 28.86 -8.23 -5.67
N MET A 147 29.07 -8.94 -4.56
CA MET A 147 28.02 -9.25 -3.59
C MET A 147 27.41 -7.98 -2.97
N ALA A 148 28.25 -6.99 -2.60
CA ALA A 148 27.80 -5.72 -2.05
C ALA A 148 26.99 -4.92 -3.08
N ALA A 149 27.46 -4.83 -4.33
CA ALA A 149 26.74 -4.17 -5.42
C ALA A 149 25.38 -4.84 -5.66
N ARG A 150 25.33 -6.18 -5.65
CA ARG A 150 24.10 -6.95 -5.80
C ARG A 150 23.11 -6.69 -4.67
N GLU A 151 23.56 -6.72 -3.42
CA GLU A 151 22.72 -6.41 -2.26
C GLU A 151 22.15 -4.99 -2.36
N GLN A 152 22.97 -4.01 -2.76
CA GLN A 152 22.51 -2.63 -2.95
C GLN A 152 21.46 -2.53 -4.05
N ALA A 153 21.68 -3.14 -5.22
CA ALA A 153 20.72 -3.11 -6.31
C ALA A 153 19.40 -3.77 -5.93
N PHE A 154 19.45 -4.91 -5.24
CA PHE A 154 18.25 -5.61 -4.79
C PHE A 154 17.46 -4.79 -3.76
N SER A 155 18.16 -4.15 -2.82
CA SER A 155 17.53 -3.22 -1.87
C SER A 155 16.91 -2.02 -2.57
N ARG A 156 17.57 -1.42 -3.57
CA ARG A 156 16.99 -0.31 -4.36
C ARG A 156 15.71 -0.74 -5.07
N TYR A 157 15.71 -1.93 -5.66
CA TYR A 157 14.53 -2.47 -6.34
C TYR A 157 13.36 -2.70 -5.37
N GLU A 158 13.61 -3.34 -4.22
CA GLU A 158 12.60 -3.53 -3.18
C GLU A 158 12.00 -2.19 -2.68
N GLN A 159 12.85 -1.19 -2.43
CA GLN A 159 12.39 0.14 -2.01
C GLN A 159 11.60 0.86 -3.10
N ALA A 160 11.98 0.75 -4.37
CA ALA A 160 11.23 1.33 -5.47
C ALA A 160 9.83 0.70 -5.60
N VAL A 161 9.75 -0.64 -5.46
CA VAL A 161 8.48 -1.38 -5.44
C VAL A 161 7.60 -0.91 -4.27
N LEU A 162 8.17 -0.73 -3.08
CA LEU A 162 7.44 -0.22 -1.91
C LEU A 162 6.86 1.18 -2.14
N ARG A 163 7.58 2.08 -2.81
CA ARG A 163 7.08 3.44 -3.11
C ARG A 163 5.84 3.41 -3.99
N VAL A 164 5.87 2.64 -5.08
CA VAL A 164 4.67 2.45 -5.94
C VAL A 164 3.53 1.84 -5.13
N GLY A 165 3.86 0.84 -4.31
CA GLY A 165 2.93 0.20 -3.39
C GLY A 165 2.25 1.13 -2.40
N ALA A 166 2.98 2.12 -1.87
CA ALA A 166 2.46 3.10 -0.93
C ALA A 166 1.40 3.99 -1.59
N ILE A 167 1.69 4.52 -2.79
CA ILE A 167 0.74 5.35 -3.56
C ILE A 167 -0.55 4.58 -3.82
N LEU A 168 -0.43 3.34 -4.32
CA LEU A 168 -1.59 2.48 -4.56
C LEU A 168 -2.32 2.14 -3.26
N GLY A 169 -1.57 1.89 -2.18
CA GLY A 169 -2.09 1.53 -0.89
C GLY A 169 -2.95 2.63 -0.27
N GLU A 170 -2.48 3.87 -0.31
CA GLU A 170 -3.20 5.04 0.18
C GLU A 170 -4.51 5.25 -0.56
N GLU A 171 -4.45 5.23 -1.90
CA GLU A 171 -5.65 5.39 -2.73
C GLU A 171 -6.66 4.26 -2.50
N ALA A 172 -6.19 3.02 -2.43
CA ALA A 172 -7.06 1.88 -2.23
C ALA A 172 -7.67 1.85 -0.82
N ASP A 173 -6.93 2.30 0.21
CA ASP A 173 -7.48 2.45 1.56
C ASP A 173 -8.52 3.54 1.64
N ARG A 174 -8.29 4.69 1.00
CA ARG A 174 -9.25 5.79 0.93
C ARG A 174 -10.57 5.31 0.31
N ARG A 175 -10.51 4.68 -0.87
CA ARG A 175 -11.69 4.12 -1.55
C ARG A 175 -12.37 3.01 -0.75
N ALA A 176 -11.60 2.17 -0.07
CA ALA A 176 -12.15 1.11 0.78
C ALA A 176 -12.88 1.71 1.98
N ALA A 177 -12.29 2.71 2.65
CA ALA A 177 -12.91 3.39 3.78
C ALA A 177 -14.22 4.06 3.38
N GLU A 178 -14.27 4.75 2.23
CA GLU A 178 -15.49 5.33 1.66
C GLU A 178 -16.59 4.27 1.49
N ARG A 179 -16.28 3.15 0.80
CA ARG A 179 -17.26 2.08 0.58
C ARG A 179 -17.68 1.36 1.86
N ILE A 180 -16.78 1.19 2.82
CA ILE A 180 -17.09 0.57 4.11
C ILE A 180 -18.02 1.48 4.91
N ASN A 181 -17.78 2.80 4.88
CA ASN A 181 -18.65 3.79 5.53
C ASN A 181 -20.05 3.84 4.89
N ASP A 182 -20.14 3.62 3.57
CA ASP A 182 -21.43 3.55 2.87
C ASP A 182 -22.27 2.32 3.25
N VAL A 183 -21.66 1.26 3.81
CA VAL A 183 -22.34 0.01 4.20
C VAL A 183 -22.78 -0.01 5.68
N GLU A 184 -22.87 1.18 6.30
CA GLU A 184 -23.32 1.47 7.68
C GLU A 184 -22.36 0.99 8.80
N PRO A 185 -21.46 1.85 9.31
CA PRO A 185 -20.54 1.54 10.41
C PRO A 185 -21.21 1.36 11.79
N ASP A 186 -22.44 1.85 11.99
CA ASP A 186 -23.12 1.86 13.31
C ASP A 186 -23.60 0.49 13.81
N ASN A 187 -23.45 -0.59 13.02
CA ASN A 187 -23.89 -1.93 13.41
C ASN A 187 -22.78 -2.84 13.98
N PHE A 188 -21.53 -2.39 14.06
CA PHE A 188 -20.44 -3.19 14.64
C PHE A 188 -20.38 -3.06 16.17
N LEU A 189 -21.09 -3.98 16.83
CA LEU A 189 -21.01 -4.23 18.26
C LEU A 189 -19.56 -4.57 18.69
N LYS A 190 -18.87 -3.72 19.44
CA LYS A 190 -17.51 -4.03 19.92
C LYS A 190 -17.57 -5.13 20.99
N GLN A 191 -16.54 -5.96 21.09
CA GLN A 191 -16.42 -6.97 22.17
C GLN A 191 -16.52 -6.32 23.57
N SER A 192 -16.02 -5.09 23.73
CA SER A 192 -16.16 -4.32 24.97
C SER A 192 -17.61 -4.02 25.32
N ASP A 193 -18.45 -3.72 24.33
CA ASP A 193 -19.86 -3.42 24.53
C ASP A 193 -20.65 -4.68 24.80
N LEU A 194 -20.30 -5.79 24.13
CA LEU A 194 -20.81 -7.12 24.50
C LEU A 194 -20.47 -7.48 25.95
N ASN A 195 -19.24 -7.21 26.38
CA ASN A 195 -18.79 -7.46 27.76
C ASN A 195 -19.52 -6.57 28.77
N LYS A 196 -19.81 -5.30 28.44
CA LYS A 196 -20.63 -4.42 29.28
C LYS A 196 -22.05 -4.97 29.45
N LEU A 197 -22.68 -5.38 28.34
CA LEU A 197 -24.02 -5.98 28.37
C LEU A 197 -24.05 -7.30 29.15
N HIS A 198 -23.00 -8.12 29.02
CA HIS A 198 -22.86 -9.34 29.80
C HIS A 198 -22.82 -9.06 31.31
N ARG A 199 -22.01 -8.07 31.73
CA ARG A 199 -21.92 -7.66 33.14
C ARG A 199 -23.27 -7.12 33.65
N ALA A 200 -23.94 -6.28 32.87
CA ALA A 200 -25.27 -5.78 33.21
C ALA A 200 -26.30 -6.92 33.37
N ALA A 201 -26.30 -7.90 32.47
CA ALA A 201 -27.16 -9.09 32.58
C ALA A 201 -26.87 -9.93 33.83
N LEU A 202 -25.59 -10.09 34.21
CA LEU A 202 -25.20 -10.78 35.45
C LEU A 202 -25.62 -10.01 36.71
N GLU A 203 -25.46 -8.69 36.71
CA GLU A 203 -25.84 -7.81 37.82
C GLU A 203 -27.35 -7.81 38.03
N ALA A 204 -28.14 -7.63 36.98
CA ALA A 204 -29.60 -7.66 37.04
C ALA A 204 -30.13 -9.02 37.57
N ARG A 205 -29.49 -10.14 37.20
CA ARG A 205 -29.80 -11.46 37.78
C ARG A 205 -29.47 -11.56 39.27
N ARG A 206 -28.40 -10.90 39.74
CA ARG A 206 -28.06 -10.86 41.17
C ARG A 206 -29.07 -10.03 41.96
N GLU A 207 -29.51 -8.90 41.41
CA GLU A 207 -30.55 -8.06 42.02
C GLU A 207 -31.89 -8.79 42.09
N GLN A 208 -32.30 -9.48 41.03
CA GLN A 208 -33.50 -10.32 41.03
C GLN A 208 -33.48 -11.34 42.19
N ARG A 209 -32.33 -11.99 42.44
CA ARG A 209 -32.17 -12.93 43.57
C ARG A 209 -32.26 -12.27 44.94
N ARG A 210 -32.04 -10.95 45.03
CA ARG A 210 -32.18 -10.14 46.24
C ARG A 210 -33.59 -9.53 46.39
N GLY A 211 -34.55 -9.95 45.56
CA GLY A 211 -35.93 -9.43 45.56
C GLY A 211 -36.18 -8.31 44.54
N GLY A 212 -35.23 -8.05 43.63
CA GLY A 212 -35.39 -7.09 42.54
C GLY A 212 -36.34 -7.57 41.43
N SER A 213 -36.56 -6.70 40.43
CA SER A 213 -37.50 -6.96 39.32
C SER A 213 -37.04 -8.10 38.41
N ALA A 214 -37.86 -9.15 38.29
CA ALA A 214 -37.64 -10.23 37.33
C ALA A 214 -37.70 -9.74 35.87
N ALA A 215 -38.54 -8.73 35.58
CA ALA A 215 -38.66 -8.17 34.24
C ALA A 215 -37.37 -7.45 33.81
N ALA A 216 -36.77 -6.66 34.70
CA ALA A 216 -35.51 -5.96 34.42
C ALA A 216 -34.35 -6.95 34.18
N ALA A 217 -34.30 -8.03 34.97
CA ALA A 217 -33.31 -9.09 34.75
C ALA A 217 -33.50 -9.80 33.41
N GLN A 218 -34.74 -10.08 33.00
CA GLN A 218 -35.03 -10.69 31.71
C GLN A 218 -34.69 -9.74 30.55
N GLU A 219 -34.99 -8.45 30.68
CA GLU A 219 -34.66 -7.43 29.68
C GLU A 219 -33.14 -7.33 29.46
N ALA A 220 -32.35 -7.27 30.52
CA ALA A 220 -30.90 -7.23 30.42
C ALA A 220 -30.32 -8.49 29.76
N VAL A 221 -30.87 -9.68 30.07
CA VAL A 221 -30.49 -10.94 29.41
C VAL A 221 -30.84 -10.94 27.93
N ASN A 222 -32.03 -10.45 27.57
CA ASN A 222 -32.46 -10.36 26.18
C ASN A 222 -31.56 -9.39 25.39
N ALA A 223 -31.21 -8.25 25.97
CA ALA A 223 -30.29 -7.28 25.38
C ALA A 223 -28.90 -7.91 25.15
N TYR A 224 -28.36 -8.64 26.13
CA TYR A 224 -27.11 -9.37 25.97
C TYR A 224 -27.19 -10.44 24.86
N ASN A 225 -28.25 -11.26 24.84
CA ASN A 225 -28.39 -12.31 23.83
C ASN A 225 -28.52 -11.73 22.42
N ALA A 226 -29.33 -10.68 22.22
CA ALA A 226 -29.46 -10.01 20.93
C ALA A 226 -28.12 -9.40 20.48
N ALA A 227 -27.36 -8.81 21.41
CA ALA A 227 -26.02 -8.31 21.13
C ALA A 227 -25.02 -9.44 20.83
N ALA A 228 -25.12 -10.57 21.53
CA ALA A 228 -24.29 -11.75 21.29
C ALA A 228 -24.58 -12.37 19.92
N ASP A 229 -25.85 -12.46 19.51
CA ASP A 229 -26.21 -12.94 18.17
C ASP A 229 -25.69 -12.03 17.07
N ARG A 230 -25.83 -10.70 17.25
CA ARG A 230 -25.21 -9.70 16.35
C ARG A 230 -23.70 -9.87 16.31
N TYR A 231 -23.04 -9.94 17.47
CA TYR A 231 -21.59 -10.14 17.58
C TYR A 231 -21.12 -11.44 16.93
N ASN A 232 -21.82 -12.55 17.15
CA ASN A 232 -21.52 -13.84 16.56
C ASN A 232 -21.80 -13.88 15.05
N SER A 233 -22.60 -12.95 14.53
CA SER A 233 -22.77 -12.74 13.09
C SER A 233 -21.68 -11.85 12.47
N GLN A 234 -20.90 -11.11 13.28
CA GLN A 234 -19.81 -10.25 12.82
C GLN A 234 -18.65 -10.95 12.12
N PRO A 235 -18.27 -12.21 12.40
CA PRO A 235 -17.30 -12.92 11.57
C PRO A 235 -17.68 -12.90 10.07
N ARG A 236 -18.99 -12.90 9.76
CA ARG A 236 -19.48 -12.70 8.38
C ARG A 236 -19.32 -11.27 7.87
N GLN A 237 -19.34 -10.29 8.77
CA GLN A 237 -19.16 -8.87 8.47
C GLN A 237 -17.67 -8.47 8.38
N VAL A 238 -16.79 -8.98 9.26
CA VAL A 238 -15.32 -8.84 9.14
C VAL A 238 -14.85 -9.45 7.82
N THR A 239 -15.41 -10.60 7.44
CA THR A 239 -15.15 -11.17 6.10
C THR A 239 -15.80 -10.37 4.97
N ALA A 240 -16.88 -9.61 5.22
CA ALA A 240 -17.46 -8.73 4.21
C ALA A 240 -16.61 -7.46 4.00
N VAL A 241 -16.15 -6.81 5.08
CA VAL A 241 -15.22 -5.69 5.07
C VAL A 241 -13.92 -6.09 4.38
N GLY A 242 -13.33 -7.23 4.77
CA GLY A 242 -12.14 -7.77 4.14
C GLY A 242 -12.32 -8.04 2.64
N ARG A 243 -13.46 -8.63 2.23
CA ARG A 243 -13.78 -8.84 0.81
C ARG A 243 -14.00 -7.54 0.04
N MET A 244 -14.58 -6.52 0.68
CA MET A 244 -14.78 -5.22 0.07
C MET A 244 -13.44 -4.53 -0.19
N ARG A 245 -12.55 -4.54 0.81
CA ARG A 245 -11.19 -4.03 0.68
C ARG A 245 -10.43 -4.78 -0.40
N ALA A 246 -10.48 -6.11 -0.41
CA ALA A 246 -9.84 -6.92 -1.45
C ALA A 246 -10.33 -6.57 -2.86
N ARG A 247 -11.64 -6.30 -3.02
CA ARG A 247 -12.18 -5.82 -4.29
C ARG A 247 -11.62 -4.45 -4.67
N VAL A 248 -11.54 -3.51 -3.73
CA VAL A 248 -10.99 -2.18 -4.01
C VAL A 248 -9.50 -2.26 -4.37
N TYR A 249 -8.73 -3.10 -3.68
CA TYR A 249 -7.33 -3.36 -4.02
C TYR A 249 -7.21 -3.89 -5.45
N ARG A 250 -8.02 -4.89 -5.84
CA ARG A 250 -8.07 -5.39 -7.22
C ARG A 250 -8.40 -4.29 -8.23
N GLU A 251 -9.37 -3.43 -7.93
CA GLU A 251 -9.77 -2.33 -8.82
C GLU A 251 -8.68 -1.28 -9.00
N VAL A 252 -7.99 -0.90 -7.93
CA VAL A 252 -6.88 0.07 -7.98
C VAL A 252 -5.68 -0.50 -8.74
N ILE A 253 -5.29 -1.74 -8.47
CA ILE A 253 -4.26 -2.44 -9.26
C ILE A 253 -4.69 -2.51 -10.73
N GLY A 254 -5.95 -2.90 -10.99
CA GLY A 254 -6.53 -3.00 -12.32
C GLY A 254 -6.53 -1.68 -13.11
N GLY A 255 -6.46 -0.54 -12.41
CA GLY A 255 -6.34 0.78 -13.03
C GLY A 255 -4.96 1.09 -13.60
N VAL A 256 -3.91 0.40 -13.14
CA VAL A 256 -2.51 0.63 -13.57
C VAL A 256 -1.89 -0.57 -14.28
N ARG A 257 -2.46 -1.76 -14.13
CA ARG A 257 -2.04 -2.98 -14.81
C ARG A 257 -3.22 -3.92 -15.02
N GLU A 258 -3.32 -4.51 -16.20
CA GLU A 258 -4.34 -5.51 -16.50
C GLU A 258 -4.15 -6.78 -15.64
N LEU A 259 -5.25 -7.27 -15.06
CA LEU A 259 -5.30 -8.51 -14.30
C LEU A 259 -6.16 -9.55 -15.03
N GLY A 260 -5.76 -10.81 -14.97
CA GLY A 260 -6.41 -11.92 -15.65
C GLY A 260 -5.85 -12.15 -17.05
N GLY A 261 -6.68 -12.63 -17.98
CA GLY A 261 -6.28 -12.80 -19.40
C GLY A 261 -5.46 -14.06 -19.70
N ALA A 262 -5.02 -14.82 -18.70
CA ALA A 262 -4.33 -16.09 -18.86
C ALA A 262 -4.87 -17.16 -17.90
N ARG A 263 -4.70 -18.43 -18.28
CA ARG A 263 -5.06 -19.58 -17.44
C ARG A 263 -3.82 -20.43 -17.18
N PRO A 264 -3.65 -21.00 -15.97
CA PRO A 264 -2.57 -21.93 -15.71
C PRO A 264 -2.72 -23.18 -16.58
N ALA A 265 -1.60 -23.70 -17.07
CA ALA A 265 -1.54 -24.98 -17.74
C ALA A 265 -1.78 -26.06 -16.69
N ILE A 266 -2.89 -26.78 -16.79
CA ILE A 266 -3.29 -27.79 -15.80
C ILE A 266 -3.03 -29.20 -16.35
N GLY A 267 -2.30 -30.00 -15.57
CA GLY A 267 -2.08 -31.41 -15.83
C GLY A 267 -3.25 -32.28 -15.34
N GLY A 268 -3.61 -33.29 -16.13
CA GLY A 268 -4.62 -34.28 -15.75
C GLY A 268 -6.06 -33.74 -15.74
N ARG A 269 -6.90 -34.28 -14.84
CA ARG A 269 -8.31 -33.89 -14.68
C ARG A 269 -8.60 -33.62 -13.21
N PRO A 270 -8.26 -32.43 -12.68
CA PRO A 270 -8.53 -32.13 -11.29
C PRO A 270 -10.03 -32.02 -11.02
N GLY A 271 -10.40 -32.07 -9.74
CA GLY A 271 -11.78 -31.80 -9.33
C GLY A 271 -12.20 -30.38 -9.71
N LYS A 272 -13.45 -30.22 -10.18
CA LYS A 272 -14.00 -28.92 -10.61
C LYS A 272 -13.79 -27.81 -9.58
N GLU A 273 -13.99 -28.11 -8.29
CA GLU A 273 -13.89 -27.10 -7.23
C GLU A 273 -12.49 -26.49 -7.08
N VAL A 274 -11.43 -27.30 -7.06
CA VAL A 274 -10.05 -26.77 -6.98
C VAL A 274 -9.63 -26.07 -8.28
N LEU A 275 -10.15 -26.53 -9.42
CA LEU A 275 -9.92 -25.87 -10.70
C LEU A 275 -10.57 -24.49 -10.74
N ASP A 276 -11.82 -24.37 -10.28
CA ASP A 276 -12.55 -23.10 -10.20
C ASP A 276 -11.84 -22.11 -9.26
N GLU A 277 -11.32 -22.58 -8.12
CA GLU A 277 -10.52 -21.75 -7.21
C GLU A 277 -9.24 -21.23 -7.86
N ILE A 278 -8.45 -22.11 -8.48
CA ILE A 278 -7.20 -21.71 -9.15
C ILE A 278 -7.47 -20.79 -10.35
N ASN A 279 -8.56 -21.01 -11.08
CA ASN A 279 -8.99 -20.10 -12.13
C ASN A 279 -9.37 -18.73 -11.56
N THR A 280 -10.10 -18.68 -10.44
CA THR A 280 -10.43 -17.43 -9.75
C THR A 280 -9.16 -16.68 -9.35
N VAL A 281 -8.17 -17.39 -8.78
CA VAL A 281 -6.87 -16.81 -8.42
C VAL A 281 -6.16 -16.27 -9.66
N ALA A 282 -6.12 -17.03 -10.76
CA ALA A 282 -5.46 -16.60 -12.00
C ALA A 282 -6.12 -15.36 -12.63
N ASP A 283 -7.42 -15.15 -12.43
CA ASP A 283 -8.12 -13.94 -12.88
C ASP A 283 -7.69 -12.68 -12.13
N ASP A 284 -7.01 -12.82 -10.99
CA ASP A 284 -6.41 -11.72 -10.21
C ASP A 284 -4.92 -11.50 -10.47
N MET A 285 -4.30 -12.32 -11.31
CA MET A 285 -2.86 -12.24 -11.59
C MET A 285 -2.60 -11.53 -12.93
N PRO A 286 -1.49 -10.79 -13.07
CA PRO A 286 -1.03 -10.35 -14.39
C PRO A 286 -0.88 -11.53 -15.35
N ALA A 287 -1.39 -11.39 -16.58
CA ALA A 287 -1.42 -12.44 -17.59
C ALA A 287 -0.02 -13.03 -17.83
N GLU A 288 0.96 -12.15 -17.93
CA GLU A 288 2.36 -12.44 -18.19
C GLU A 288 3.01 -13.27 -17.08
N TRP A 289 2.56 -13.18 -15.83
CA TRP A 289 3.05 -14.03 -14.74
C TRP A 289 2.55 -15.46 -14.89
N VAL A 290 1.24 -15.62 -15.14
CA VAL A 290 0.62 -16.94 -15.37
C VAL A 290 1.24 -17.61 -16.60
N GLN A 291 1.46 -16.85 -17.67
CA GLN A 291 2.09 -17.35 -18.88
C GLN A 291 3.56 -17.73 -18.63
N ALA A 292 4.33 -16.96 -17.86
CA ALA A 292 5.69 -17.30 -17.50
C ALA A 292 5.75 -18.64 -16.73
N THR A 293 4.87 -18.84 -15.75
CA THR A 293 4.75 -20.14 -15.04
C THR A 293 4.41 -21.28 -16.01
N ASN A 294 3.50 -21.06 -16.96
CA ASN A 294 3.16 -22.07 -17.97
C ASN A 294 4.33 -22.45 -18.89
N ARG A 295 5.26 -21.52 -19.15
CA ARG A 295 6.44 -21.76 -19.98
C ARG A 295 7.54 -22.48 -19.21
N ASN A 296 7.72 -22.13 -17.94
CA ASN A 296 8.89 -22.56 -17.15
C ASN A 296 8.65 -23.86 -16.36
N ALA A 297 7.40 -24.26 -16.16
CA ALA A 297 7.05 -25.44 -15.39
C ALA A 297 6.24 -26.44 -16.22
N THR A 298 6.28 -27.71 -15.80
CA THR A 298 5.35 -28.73 -16.30
C THR A 298 3.91 -28.32 -15.97
N PRO A 299 2.88 -28.77 -16.70
CA PRO A 299 1.50 -28.46 -16.36
C PRO A 299 1.18 -28.78 -14.89
N MET A 300 0.60 -27.81 -14.19
CA MET A 300 0.37 -27.85 -12.75
C MET A 300 -0.62 -28.95 -12.38
N THR A 301 -0.26 -29.76 -11.40
CA THR A 301 -1.17 -30.77 -10.85
C THR A 301 -1.96 -30.17 -9.69
N LEU A 302 -3.29 -30.29 -9.72
CA LEU A 302 -4.15 -29.80 -8.64
C LEU A 302 -4.77 -30.95 -7.86
N SER A 303 -4.76 -30.85 -6.53
CA SER A 303 -5.46 -31.80 -5.69
C SER A 303 -6.12 -31.12 -4.49
N ARG A 304 -7.24 -31.68 -4.04
CA ARG A 304 -7.94 -31.23 -2.84
C ARG A 304 -7.97 -32.35 -1.81
N ARG A 305 -7.63 -32.03 -0.57
CA ARG A 305 -7.66 -32.98 0.55
C ARG A 305 -8.22 -32.28 1.77
N LYS A 306 -9.27 -32.86 2.36
CA LYS A 306 -9.88 -32.32 3.58
C LYS A 306 -8.95 -32.53 4.77
N ASN A 307 -8.98 -31.60 5.72
CA ASN A 307 -8.26 -31.66 7.00
C ASN A 307 -6.73 -31.72 6.89
N ILE A 308 -6.16 -31.26 5.79
CA ILE A 308 -4.72 -31.05 5.68
C ILE A 308 -4.42 -29.58 5.44
N ARG A 309 -3.20 -29.17 5.79
CA ARG A 309 -2.68 -27.86 5.40
C ARG A 309 -2.51 -27.82 3.87
N GLY A 310 -2.74 -26.66 3.28
CA GLY A 310 -2.32 -26.40 1.91
C GLY A 310 -0.81 -26.61 1.74
N SER A 311 -0.41 -26.92 0.51
CA SER A 311 1.01 -26.97 0.15
C SER A 311 1.21 -26.83 -1.35
N TYR A 312 2.23 -26.09 -1.74
CA TYR A 312 2.85 -26.14 -3.05
C TYR A 312 4.10 -27.04 -3.03
N ASP A 313 4.14 -28.02 -3.92
CA ASP A 313 5.31 -28.87 -4.17
C ASP A 313 5.97 -28.42 -5.47
N LEU A 314 7.15 -27.80 -5.33
CA LEU A 314 7.96 -27.29 -6.42
C LEU A 314 8.34 -28.37 -7.44
N PHE A 315 8.78 -29.54 -6.97
CA PHE A 315 9.31 -30.58 -7.87
C PHE A 315 8.20 -31.26 -8.68
N ALA A 316 7.03 -31.41 -8.08
CA ALA A 316 5.87 -31.98 -8.76
C ALA A 316 5.01 -30.93 -9.51
N ASN A 317 5.39 -29.64 -9.44
CA ASN A 317 4.55 -28.49 -9.75
C ASN A 317 3.08 -28.71 -9.32
N LYS A 318 2.89 -28.98 -8.03
CA LYS A 318 1.61 -29.46 -7.52
C LYS A 318 1.08 -28.57 -6.41
N ILE A 319 -0.14 -28.09 -6.58
CA ILE A 319 -0.90 -27.45 -5.52
C ILE A 319 -1.84 -28.46 -4.87
N THR A 320 -1.77 -28.52 -3.54
CA THR A 320 -2.74 -29.23 -2.73
C THR A 320 -3.49 -28.23 -1.86
N THR A 321 -4.81 -28.09 -2.06
CA THR A 321 -5.64 -27.18 -1.25
C THR A 321 -6.43 -27.94 -0.18
N GLY A 322 -6.45 -27.38 1.03
CA GLY A 322 -7.26 -27.85 2.15
C GLY A 322 -8.16 -26.79 2.79
N GLY A 323 -7.93 -25.50 2.50
CA GLY A 323 -8.56 -24.36 3.18
C GLY A 323 -9.37 -23.40 2.29
N GLY A 324 -9.77 -23.84 1.09
CA GLY A 324 -10.57 -23.04 0.16
C GLY A 324 -9.77 -21.98 -0.61
N LEU A 325 -10.47 -20.95 -1.11
CA LEU A 325 -9.89 -19.92 -1.96
C LEU A 325 -8.68 -19.16 -1.36
N PRO A 326 -8.64 -18.75 -0.07
CA PRO A 326 -7.45 -18.11 0.50
C PRO A 326 -6.20 -18.99 0.43
N THR A 327 -6.36 -20.30 0.70
CA THR A 327 -5.27 -21.26 0.52
C THR A 327 -4.87 -21.39 -0.96
N ALA A 328 -5.82 -21.30 -1.90
CA ALA A 328 -5.49 -21.30 -3.32
C ALA A 328 -4.63 -20.09 -3.72
N TYR A 329 -4.95 -18.88 -3.25
CA TYR A 329 -4.08 -17.70 -3.43
C TYR A 329 -2.68 -17.94 -2.85
N HIS A 330 -2.62 -18.45 -1.61
CA HIS A 330 -1.37 -18.71 -0.91
C HIS A 330 -0.46 -19.67 -1.69
N GLU A 331 -0.99 -20.85 -2.06
CA GLU A 331 -0.17 -21.87 -2.74
C GLU A 331 0.17 -21.47 -4.17
N TYR A 332 -0.72 -20.76 -4.88
CA TYR A 332 -0.43 -20.30 -6.24
C TYR A 332 0.63 -19.19 -6.24
N ALA A 333 0.62 -18.30 -5.26
CA ALA A 333 1.63 -17.27 -5.09
C ALA A 333 3.04 -17.85 -4.87
N HIS A 334 3.18 -19.00 -4.18
CA HIS A 334 4.46 -19.72 -4.10
C HIS A 334 4.98 -20.11 -5.49
N ALA A 335 4.11 -20.60 -6.37
CA ALA A 335 4.50 -20.96 -7.74
C ALA A 335 4.97 -19.72 -8.54
N LEU A 336 4.24 -18.60 -8.43
CA LEU A 336 4.58 -17.36 -9.09
C LEU A 336 5.92 -16.78 -8.62
N GLU A 337 6.18 -16.75 -7.30
CA GLU A 337 7.46 -16.27 -6.76
C GLU A 337 8.63 -17.14 -7.23
N ILE A 338 8.42 -18.44 -7.34
CA ILE A 338 9.42 -19.40 -7.81
C ILE A 338 9.80 -19.15 -9.28
N ASP A 339 8.84 -18.74 -10.10
CA ASP A 339 9.02 -18.55 -11.55
C ASP A 339 9.36 -17.11 -11.94
N ASN A 340 9.07 -16.14 -11.07
CA ASN A 340 9.33 -14.72 -11.29
C ASN A 340 10.47 -14.20 -10.38
N PRO A 341 11.69 -14.03 -10.93
CA PRO A 341 12.84 -13.53 -10.17
C PRO A 341 12.61 -12.17 -9.52
N ALA A 342 11.81 -11.30 -10.16
CA ALA A 342 11.54 -9.96 -9.64
C ALA A 342 10.68 -10.02 -8.37
N ILE A 343 9.69 -10.92 -8.32
CA ILE A 343 8.92 -11.17 -7.10
C ILE A 343 9.85 -11.74 -6.01
N HIS A 344 10.65 -12.75 -6.37
CA HIS A 344 11.58 -13.40 -5.45
C HIS A 344 12.55 -12.42 -4.81
N VAL A 345 13.22 -11.57 -5.60
CA VAL A 345 14.20 -10.60 -5.12
C VAL A 345 13.55 -9.63 -4.13
N ALA A 346 12.45 -8.98 -4.50
CA ALA A 346 11.80 -8.02 -3.62
C ALA A 346 11.27 -8.67 -2.33
N ALA A 347 10.67 -9.86 -2.41
CA ALA A 347 10.13 -10.56 -1.24
C ALA A 347 11.25 -11.01 -0.27
N ASN A 348 12.38 -11.50 -0.80
CA ASN A 348 13.53 -11.88 0.02
C ASN A 348 14.23 -10.67 0.62
N GLU A 349 14.42 -9.59 -0.14
CA GLU A 349 15.00 -8.36 0.40
C GLU A 349 14.09 -7.71 1.43
N PHE A 350 12.78 -7.73 1.22
CA PHE A 350 11.82 -7.27 2.21
C PHE A 350 11.98 -8.06 3.50
N LEU A 351 11.91 -9.40 3.45
CA LEU A 351 12.13 -10.27 4.61
C LEU A 351 13.50 -10.05 5.26
N ARG A 352 14.54 -9.83 4.43
CA ARG A 352 15.88 -9.58 4.91
C ARG A 352 15.96 -8.24 5.65
N ARG A 353 15.52 -7.15 5.06
CA ARG A 353 15.53 -5.83 5.69
C ARG A 353 14.70 -5.81 6.98
N ARG A 354 13.47 -6.33 6.90
CA ARG A 354 12.50 -6.41 7.99
C ARG A 354 13.05 -7.14 9.22
N THR A 355 13.58 -8.35 9.04
CA THR A 355 14.09 -9.12 10.19
C THR A 355 15.60 -8.92 10.44
N THR A 356 16.15 -7.75 10.08
CA THR A 356 17.53 -7.34 10.40
C THR A 356 17.47 -6.17 11.40
N ASN A 357 18.16 -6.33 12.52
CA ASN A 357 18.24 -5.34 13.58
C ASN A 357 19.08 -4.13 13.15
N ALA A 358 18.98 -3.04 13.91
CA ALA A 358 19.77 -1.82 13.66
C ALA A 358 21.29 -2.03 13.72
N ASP A 359 21.77 -3.09 14.38
CA ASP A 359 23.19 -3.46 14.44
C ASP A 359 23.65 -4.34 13.25
N GLY A 360 22.77 -4.58 12.27
CA GLY A 360 23.02 -5.44 11.10
C GLY A 360 22.85 -6.93 11.36
N THR A 361 22.56 -7.36 12.59
CA THR A 361 22.33 -8.78 12.90
C THR A 361 20.91 -9.21 12.53
N ARG A 362 20.74 -10.47 12.10
CA ARG A 362 19.41 -11.05 11.84
C ARG A 362 18.71 -11.36 13.16
N GLU A 363 17.39 -11.15 13.22
CA GLU A 363 16.58 -11.65 14.33
C GLU A 363 16.81 -13.16 14.53
N GLN A 364 16.84 -13.58 15.80
CA GLN A 364 16.98 -15.00 16.13
C GLN A 364 15.70 -15.76 15.78
N GLU A 365 15.87 -16.93 15.17
CA GLU A 365 14.77 -17.85 14.90
C GLU A 365 14.12 -18.35 16.17
N ARG A 366 12.79 -18.44 16.15
CA ARG A 366 11.98 -19.00 17.24
C ARG A 366 11.08 -20.10 16.70
N PRO A 367 10.82 -21.17 17.49
CA PRO A 367 9.87 -22.21 17.09
C PRO A 367 8.49 -21.63 16.80
N TYR A 368 7.83 -22.11 15.74
CA TYR A 368 6.47 -21.74 15.35
C TYR A 368 5.58 -22.97 15.14
N GLY A 369 4.28 -22.81 15.41
CA GLY A 369 3.31 -23.88 15.24
C GLY A 369 3.31 -24.91 16.36
N LYS A 370 2.77 -26.11 16.07
CA LYS A 370 2.62 -27.18 17.06
C LYS A 370 3.98 -27.69 17.51
N ARG A 371 4.10 -28.07 18.79
CA ARG A 371 5.32 -28.67 19.35
C ARG A 371 5.78 -29.83 18.46
N GLY A 372 7.03 -29.74 17.98
CA GLY A 372 7.65 -30.74 17.11
C GLY A 372 7.50 -30.49 15.60
N SER A 373 6.86 -29.40 15.16
CA SER A 373 6.78 -29.02 13.73
C SER A 373 8.16 -28.77 13.11
N GLY A 374 9.15 -28.36 13.92
CA GLY A 374 10.45 -27.92 13.44
C GLY A 374 10.41 -26.57 12.70
N GLU A 375 9.24 -25.96 12.54
CA GLU A 375 9.10 -24.67 11.87
C GLU A 375 9.72 -23.57 12.74
N LYS A 376 10.50 -22.70 12.09
CA LYS A 376 11.17 -21.58 12.72
C LYS A 376 10.82 -20.30 11.99
N ILE A 377 10.58 -19.24 12.76
CA ILE A 377 10.23 -17.93 12.25
C ILE A 377 11.12 -16.84 12.86
N ARG A 378 11.19 -15.71 12.16
CA ARG A 378 11.59 -14.41 12.71
C ARG A 378 10.31 -13.56 12.79
N ALA A 379 9.93 -13.12 13.98
CA ALA A 379 8.59 -12.59 14.17
C ALA A 379 8.41 -11.18 13.60
N ASP A 380 9.51 -10.40 13.52
CA ASP A 380 9.61 -9.00 13.08
C ASP A 380 8.29 -8.26 12.82
N GLY A 381 7.59 -7.89 13.89
CA GLY A 381 6.44 -6.99 13.81
C GLY A 381 5.35 -7.35 12.79
N PHE A 382 5.39 -8.51 12.14
CA PHE A 382 4.51 -8.85 11.03
C PHE A 382 3.09 -9.01 11.56
N VAL A 383 2.10 -8.94 10.66
CA VAL A 383 0.72 -9.26 11.05
C VAL A 383 0.57 -10.71 11.56
N ASP A 384 1.41 -11.62 11.06
CA ASP A 384 1.57 -12.99 11.54
C ASP A 384 3.05 -13.38 11.47
N GLY A 385 3.59 -13.95 12.55
CA GLY A 385 4.99 -14.39 12.58
C GLY A 385 5.33 -15.46 11.52
N TYR A 386 4.33 -16.15 10.96
CA TYR A 386 4.51 -17.07 9.84
C TYR A 386 5.17 -16.41 8.62
N ILE A 387 4.94 -15.12 8.41
CA ILE A 387 5.52 -14.36 7.29
C ILE A 387 7.05 -14.36 7.34
N GLY A 388 7.62 -14.32 8.54
CA GLY A 388 9.07 -14.38 8.72
C GLY A 388 9.63 -15.80 8.79
N LYS A 389 8.88 -16.81 8.32
CA LYS A 389 9.40 -18.18 8.18
C LYS A 389 10.52 -18.18 7.15
N SER A 390 11.64 -18.79 7.53
CA SER A 390 12.79 -18.92 6.63
C SER A 390 12.81 -20.32 6.03
N TYR A 391 12.86 -20.37 4.71
CA TYR A 391 13.06 -21.59 3.95
C TYR A 391 14.49 -21.64 3.43
N SER A 392 15.01 -22.85 3.20
CA SER A 392 16.17 -23.05 2.32
C SER A 392 15.78 -23.05 0.84
N GLY A 393 14.48 -22.93 0.55
CA GLY A 393 13.92 -22.89 -0.80
C GLY A 393 13.83 -21.47 -1.35
N ALA A 394 13.24 -21.36 -2.54
CA ALA A 394 13.19 -20.11 -3.29
C ALA A 394 11.87 -19.32 -3.16
N SER A 395 10.91 -19.78 -2.36
CA SER A 395 9.73 -18.96 -2.04
C SER A 395 9.75 -18.55 -0.57
N THR A 396 9.09 -17.44 -0.28
CA THR A 396 8.95 -16.85 1.05
C THR A 396 7.49 -16.87 1.47
N GLU A 397 7.22 -16.65 2.76
CA GLU A 397 5.85 -16.38 3.20
C GLU A 397 5.45 -14.92 3.00
N VAL A 398 6.36 -14.06 2.54
CA VAL A 398 6.06 -12.65 2.27
C VAL A 398 5.10 -12.56 1.09
N PHE A 399 5.44 -13.12 -0.06
CA PHE A 399 4.59 -12.96 -1.24
C PHE A 399 3.28 -13.78 -1.14
N SER A 400 3.35 -15.00 -0.61
CA SER A 400 2.18 -15.89 -0.47
C SER A 400 1.12 -15.35 0.50
N VAL A 401 1.52 -15.02 1.74
CA VAL A 401 0.61 -14.49 2.77
C VAL A 401 0.12 -13.10 2.38
N GLY A 402 1.01 -12.28 1.81
CA GLY A 402 0.65 -10.94 1.36
C GLY A 402 -0.41 -10.96 0.24
N THR A 403 -0.24 -11.84 -0.75
CA THR A 403 -1.25 -12.07 -1.81
C THR A 403 -2.56 -12.59 -1.23
N GLU A 404 -2.51 -13.59 -0.33
CA GLU A 404 -3.71 -14.09 0.37
C GLU A 404 -4.43 -12.95 1.11
N ALA A 405 -3.70 -12.09 1.82
CA ALA A 405 -4.25 -10.99 2.58
C ALA A 405 -4.92 -9.94 1.68
N VAL A 406 -4.23 -9.49 0.64
CA VAL A 406 -4.72 -8.47 -0.31
C VAL A 406 -5.96 -8.92 -1.05
N PHE A 407 -6.00 -10.15 -1.58
CA PHE A 407 -7.10 -10.60 -2.45
C PHE A 407 -8.26 -11.30 -1.72
N THR A 408 -8.10 -11.63 -0.43
CA THR A 408 -9.18 -12.27 0.34
C THR A 408 -9.61 -11.49 1.57
N GLY A 409 -8.89 -10.44 1.95
CA GLY A 409 -9.11 -9.69 3.18
C GLY A 409 -8.68 -10.46 4.44
N LYS A 410 -7.99 -11.59 4.29
CA LYS A 410 -7.29 -12.26 5.39
C LYS A 410 -6.32 -11.31 6.06
N TYR A 411 -6.05 -11.53 7.34
CA TYR A 411 -5.17 -10.66 8.13
C TYR A 411 -5.61 -9.18 8.11
N GLY A 412 -6.92 -8.94 7.98
CA GLY A 412 -7.48 -7.59 7.88
C GLY A 412 -7.04 -6.83 6.63
N GLY A 413 -6.63 -7.52 5.55
CA GLY A 413 -6.07 -6.88 4.36
C GLY A 413 -4.80 -6.08 4.64
N LEU A 414 -4.07 -6.44 5.71
CA LEU A 414 -2.83 -5.82 6.19
C LEU A 414 -2.98 -4.39 6.73
N VAL A 415 -4.21 -3.89 6.96
CA VAL A 415 -4.46 -2.54 7.51
C VAL A 415 -4.90 -2.52 8.96
N GLY A 416 -4.95 -3.69 9.61
CA GLY A 416 -5.35 -3.82 11.01
C GLY A 416 -6.86 -4.02 11.25
N ASP A 417 -7.62 -4.35 10.20
CA ASP A 417 -9.04 -4.69 10.34
C ASP A 417 -9.23 -6.06 11.04
N GLY A 418 -10.37 -6.26 11.71
CA GLY A 418 -10.75 -7.59 12.21
C GLY A 418 -9.90 -8.15 13.37
N ASN A 419 -9.38 -7.29 14.24
CA ASN A 419 -8.44 -7.62 15.33
C ASN A 419 -7.05 -8.10 14.87
N HIS A 420 -6.70 -7.84 13.62
CA HIS A 420 -5.33 -8.03 13.14
C HIS A 420 -4.48 -6.79 13.40
N LYS A 421 -3.16 -6.96 13.47
CA LYS A 421 -2.23 -5.82 13.48
C LYS A 421 -2.12 -5.26 12.06
N ALA A 422 -1.98 -3.94 11.92
CA ALA A 422 -1.63 -3.35 10.63
C ALA A 422 -0.18 -3.67 10.25
N ASP A 423 0.05 -3.91 8.96
CA ASP A 423 1.35 -4.15 8.35
C ASP A 423 1.40 -3.47 6.97
N LEU A 424 1.37 -2.14 7.01
CA LEU A 424 1.22 -1.32 5.80
C LEU A 424 2.42 -1.45 4.85
N GLU A 425 3.63 -1.69 5.36
CA GLU A 425 4.78 -1.95 4.48
C GLU A 425 4.60 -3.26 3.70
N HIS A 426 4.12 -4.32 4.36
CA HIS A 426 3.86 -5.59 3.66
C HIS A 426 2.74 -5.41 2.63
N ARG A 427 1.69 -4.65 2.97
CA ARG A 427 0.64 -4.25 2.01
C ARG A 427 1.24 -3.54 0.80
N ASN A 428 2.07 -2.53 1.04
CA ASN A 428 2.69 -1.73 -0.02
C ASN A 428 3.54 -2.63 -0.91
N LEU A 429 4.36 -3.52 -0.36
CA LEU A 429 5.17 -4.45 -1.16
C LEU A 429 4.31 -5.24 -2.15
N ILE A 430 3.20 -5.82 -1.68
CA ILE A 430 2.34 -6.64 -2.52
C ILE A 430 1.68 -5.80 -3.61
N LEU A 431 1.08 -4.65 -3.27
CA LEU A 431 0.47 -3.78 -4.28
C LEU A 431 1.49 -3.28 -5.32
N GLY A 432 2.69 -2.91 -4.86
CA GLY A 432 3.80 -2.52 -5.71
C GLY A 432 4.20 -3.63 -6.67
N LEU A 433 4.40 -4.85 -6.17
CA LEU A 433 4.75 -6.01 -6.99
C LEU A 433 3.70 -6.28 -8.08
N TYR A 434 2.41 -6.27 -7.73
CA TYR A 434 1.35 -6.45 -8.72
C TYR A 434 1.34 -5.35 -9.78
N ALA A 435 1.66 -4.10 -9.41
CA ALA A 435 1.70 -3.01 -10.37
C ALA A 435 2.94 -3.01 -11.27
N THR A 436 4.09 -3.47 -10.77
CA THR A 436 5.38 -3.20 -11.44
C THR A 436 6.22 -4.42 -11.78
N ALA A 437 6.13 -5.52 -11.01
CA ALA A 437 7.09 -6.60 -11.20
C ALA A 437 6.90 -7.23 -12.60
N PRO A 438 7.94 -7.24 -13.44
CA PRO A 438 7.79 -7.65 -14.83
C PRO A 438 7.34 -9.10 -14.94
N GLY A 439 6.69 -9.45 -16.06
CA GLY A 439 6.69 -10.84 -16.49
C GLY A 439 8.12 -11.24 -16.84
N ARG A 440 8.48 -12.52 -16.67
CA ARG A 440 9.79 -12.99 -17.12
C ARG A 440 9.87 -12.77 -18.64
N ALA A 441 10.81 -11.93 -19.08
CA ALA A 441 11.11 -11.75 -20.50
C ALA A 441 11.65 -13.07 -21.08
N ASP A 442 11.28 -13.36 -22.32
CA ASP A 442 11.68 -14.58 -23.04
C ASP A 442 13.15 -14.56 -23.46
#